data_AF-A0A9E1Q4R5-F1
#
_entry.id   AF-A0A9E1Q4R5-F1
#
_cell.length_a   1.000
_cell.length_b   1.000
_cell.length_c   1.000
_cell.angle_alpha   90.00
_cell.angle_beta   90.00
_cell.angle_gamma   90.00
#
_symmetry.space_group_name_H-M   'P 1'
#
loop_
_entity.id
_entity.type
_entity.pdbx_description
1 polymer ?
#
loop_
_entity_poly.entity_id
_entity_poly.type
_entity_poly.pdbx_seq_one_letter_code
_entity_poly.pdbx_strand_id
1 'polypeptide(L)'
;MAIQTTLATRYWLKTIMMALVCLVLGLWGVYDLVITIPRNIEYSVRHKFLVESVQPAMDSPLGSIERGDALINLQERIFKSDGLDQEWFNSMELFVRAIDGGNELIQRDAIATLATDSTKYEVVEPSKFDWYMQWVFAICIPFALYYFYMYLKMKSRASLYSYENDGTLSTPEGTWSSEEIIDIDMSRWIAKTGNARSTWTAKAVVSPDTKILLDDYMFTDMHLIIGALAHRFYPEDWTPLAKRVKVESVDEGVDEILQQQEEE
;
A
#
# COMPACT_ATOMS: atom_id res chain seq x y z
N MET A 1 -24.18 32.53 4.84
CA MET A 1 -23.80 31.35 5.64
C MET A 1 -22.30 31.22 5.50
N ALA A 2 -21.56 30.89 6.57
CA ALA A 2 -20.12 30.67 6.46
C ALA A 2 -19.86 29.48 5.53
N ILE A 3 -19.06 29.70 4.49
CA ILE A 3 -18.63 28.64 3.57
C ILE A 3 -17.55 27.84 4.31
N GLN A 4 -17.74 26.54 4.48
CA GLN A 4 -16.76 25.64 5.07
C GLN A 4 -16.32 24.63 4.03
N THR A 5 -15.01 24.41 3.91
CA THR A 5 -14.50 23.41 2.97
C THR A 5 -14.41 22.04 3.63
N THR A 6 -14.50 20.99 2.82
CA THR A 6 -14.27 19.61 3.27
C THR A 6 -13.19 18.96 2.43
N LEU A 7 -12.65 17.82 2.85
CA LEU A 7 -11.63 17.13 2.07
C LEU A 7 -12.24 16.52 0.80
N ALA A 8 -11.67 16.79 -0.38
CA ALA A 8 -12.21 16.31 -1.65
C ALA A 8 -12.28 14.77 -1.70
N THR A 9 -13.46 14.23 -2.04
CA THR A 9 -13.72 12.78 -2.02
C THR A 9 -12.71 11.97 -2.84
N ARG A 10 -12.33 12.51 -4.00
CA ARG A 10 -11.37 11.87 -4.91
C ARG A 10 -9.96 11.79 -4.33
N TYR A 11 -9.55 12.77 -3.53
CA TYR A 11 -8.22 12.84 -2.95
C TYR A 11 -8.06 11.85 -1.79
N TRP A 12 -9.03 11.82 -0.86
CA TRP A 12 -8.92 10.96 0.30
C TRP A 12 -9.18 9.49 -0.02
N LEU A 13 -10.08 9.18 -0.96
CA LEU A 13 -10.34 7.80 -1.37
C LEU A 13 -9.06 7.12 -1.90
N LYS A 14 -8.30 7.81 -2.76
CA LYS A 14 -7.01 7.32 -3.28
C LYS A 14 -6.01 7.08 -2.17
N THR A 15 -5.94 7.99 -1.20
CA THR A 15 -5.00 7.92 -0.08
C THR A 15 -5.32 6.74 0.85
N ILE A 16 -6.60 6.52 1.17
CA ILE A 16 -7.04 5.40 2.00
C ILE A 16 -6.88 4.07 1.27
N MET A 17 -7.22 4.00 -0.02
CA MET A 17 -7.03 2.79 -0.81
C MET A 17 -5.55 2.39 -0.85
N MET A 18 -4.65 3.36 -1.07
CA MET A 18 -3.21 3.11 -1.06
C MET A 18 -2.74 2.63 0.32
N ALA A 19 -3.20 3.28 1.40
CA ALA A 19 -2.87 2.85 2.76
C ALA A 19 -3.31 1.42 3.05
N LEU A 20 -4.52 1.04 2.64
CA LEU A 20 -5.06 -0.31 2.82
C LEU A 20 -4.24 -1.34 2.04
N VAL A 21 -3.96 -1.10 0.77
CA VAL A 21 -3.15 -1.99 -0.07
C VAL A 21 -1.76 -2.19 0.54
N CYS A 22 -1.10 -1.11 0.96
CA CYS A 22 0.19 -1.18 1.63
C CYS A 22 0.14 -1.98 2.94
N LEU A 23 -0.93 -1.84 3.73
CA LEU A 23 -1.10 -2.59 4.98
C LEU A 23 -1.27 -4.08 4.73
N VAL A 24 -2.12 -4.46 3.78
CA VAL A 24 -2.36 -5.88 3.44
C VAL A 24 -1.09 -6.55 2.93
N LEU A 25 -0.40 -5.93 1.96
CA LEU A 25 0.86 -6.45 1.45
C LEU A 25 1.94 -6.50 2.53
N GLY A 26 2.00 -5.48 3.38
CA GLY A 26 2.94 -5.42 4.49
C GLY A 26 2.74 -6.54 5.51
N LEU A 27 1.51 -6.75 5.96
CA LEU A 27 1.19 -7.84 6.89
C LEU A 27 1.45 -9.21 6.28
N TRP A 28 1.11 -9.39 5.00
CA TRP A 28 1.39 -10.62 4.28
C TRP A 28 2.90 -10.89 4.18
N GLY A 29 3.70 -9.88 3.82
CA GLY A 29 5.16 -10.02 3.76
C GLY A 29 5.79 -10.35 5.10
N VAL A 30 5.30 -9.76 6.20
CA VAL A 30 5.77 -10.10 7.55
C VAL A 30 5.37 -11.53 7.93
N TYR A 31 4.14 -11.95 7.62
CA TYR A 31 3.69 -13.32 7.86
C TYR A 31 4.59 -14.33 7.14
N ASP A 32 4.91 -14.08 5.87
CA ASP A 32 5.77 -14.97 5.11
C ASP A 32 7.21 -14.99 5.62
N LEU A 33 7.77 -13.84 6.03
CA LEU A 33 9.12 -13.76 6.62
C LEU A 33 9.23 -14.55 7.93
N VAL A 34 8.21 -14.45 8.79
CA VAL A 34 8.28 -15.00 10.16
C VAL A 34 7.80 -16.44 10.22
N ILE A 35 6.80 -16.81 9.42
CA ILE A 35 6.11 -18.10 9.54
C ILE A 35 6.35 -18.98 8.30
N THR A 36 6.02 -18.49 7.10
CA THR A 36 6.01 -19.34 5.91
C THR A 36 7.42 -19.77 5.47
N ILE A 37 8.35 -18.83 5.35
CA ILE A 37 9.71 -19.13 4.88
C ILE A 37 10.44 -20.07 5.85
N PRO A 38 10.51 -19.80 7.16
CA PRO A 38 11.20 -20.70 8.10
C PRO A 38 10.60 -22.11 8.12
N ARG A 39 9.26 -22.21 8.09
CA ARG A 39 8.57 -23.51 8.03
C ARG A 39 8.89 -24.27 6.74
N ASN A 40 8.93 -23.58 5.60
CA ASN A 40 9.24 -24.22 4.31
C ASN A 40 10.70 -24.68 4.24
N ILE A 41 11.65 -23.92 4.84
CA ILE A 41 13.04 -24.35 5.00
C ILE A 41 13.07 -25.65 5.81
N GLU A 42 12.42 -25.67 6.97
CA GLU A 42 12.39 -26.84 7.83
C GLU A 42 11.78 -28.06 7.13
N TYR A 43 10.63 -27.89 6.46
CA TYR A 43 9.97 -28.97 5.72
C TYR A 43 10.85 -29.49 4.59
N SER A 44 11.51 -28.61 3.82
CA SER A 44 12.44 -29.05 2.78
C SER A 44 13.63 -29.86 3.33
N VAL A 45 14.15 -29.49 4.51
CA VAL A 45 15.24 -30.22 5.18
C VAL A 45 14.75 -31.60 5.66
N ARG A 46 13.54 -31.68 6.21
CA ARG A 46 12.92 -32.94 6.63
C ARG A 46 12.69 -33.87 5.44
N HIS A 47 12.14 -33.35 4.34
CA HIS A 47 11.90 -34.13 3.13
C HIS A 47 13.19 -34.68 2.53
N LYS A 48 14.24 -33.84 2.37
CA LYS A 48 15.56 -34.30 1.92
C LYS A 48 16.10 -35.41 2.80
N PHE A 49 15.98 -35.27 4.12
CA PHE A 49 16.43 -36.30 5.06
C PHE A 49 15.67 -37.63 4.92
N LEU A 50 14.35 -37.58 4.73
CA LEU A 50 13.55 -38.79 4.52
C LEU A 50 13.95 -39.52 3.22
N VAL A 51 14.12 -38.78 2.13
CA VAL A 51 14.42 -39.34 0.80
C VAL A 51 15.88 -39.79 0.69
N GLU A 52 16.83 -39.03 1.23
CA GLU A 52 18.26 -39.30 1.06
C GLU A 52 18.84 -40.22 2.14
N SER A 53 18.25 -40.27 3.34
CA SER A 53 18.78 -41.07 4.46
C SER A 53 17.84 -42.20 4.89
N VAL A 54 16.58 -41.90 5.15
CA VAL A 54 15.65 -42.89 5.74
C VAL A 54 15.20 -43.92 4.71
N GLN A 55 14.77 -43.49 3.52
CA GLN A 55 14.29 -44.38 2.48
C GLN A 55 15.36 -45.40 2.02
N PRO A 56 16.60 -45.00 1.70
CA PRO A 56 17.64 -45.96 1.32
C PRO A 56 17.99 -46.94 2.44
N ALA A 57 17.96 -46.51 3.70
CA ALA A 57 18.20 -47.38 4.84
C ALA A 57 17.07 -48.41 5.05
N MET A 58 15.81 -48.03 4.79
CA MET A 58 14.68 -48.94 4.85
C MET A 58 14.72 -50.01 3.74
N ASP A 59 15.17 -49.62 2.55
CA ASP A 59 15.28 -50.51 1.37
C ASP A 59 16.51 -51.44 1.42
N SER A 60 17.53 -51.08 2.20
CA SER A 60 18.78 -51.84 2.34
C SER A 60 18.62 -53.06 3.27
N PRO A 61 19.46 -54.10 3.18
CA PRO A 61 19.43 -55.24 4.10
C PRO A 61 19.92 -54.87 5.52
N LEU A 62 19.56 -55.68 6.52
CA LEU A 62 20.02 -55.50 7.91
C LEU A 62 21.56 -55.58 8.00
N GLY A 63 22.15 -54.67 8.79
CA GLY A 63 23.60 -54.59 8.97
C GLY A 63 24.37 -53.90 7.83
N SER A 64 23.66 -53.33 6.85
CA SER A 64 24.25 -52.48 5.81
C SER A 64 24.79 -51.15 6.38
N ILE A 65 25.74 -50.55 5.66
CA ILE A 65 26.36 -49.27 6.06
C ILE A 65 25.30 -48.16 6.03
N GLU A 66 24.43 -48.19 5.02
CA GLU A 66 23.33 -47.26 4.82
C GLU A 66 22.38 -47.22 6.03
N ARG A 67 22.08 -48.40 6.62
CA ARG A 67 21.30 -48.48 7.86
C ARG A 67 22.05 -47.91 9.07
N GLY A 68 23.33 -48.21 9.20
CA GLY A 68 24.17 -47.70 10.28
C GLY A 68 24.25 -46.16 10.27
N ASP A 69 24.53 -45.59 9.10
CA ASP A 69 24.63 -44.14 8.91
C ASP A 69 23.28 -43.44 9.16
N ALA A 70 22.17 -44.01 8.68
CA ALA A 70 20.84 -43.46 8.93
C ALA A 70 20.47 -43.50 10.43
N LEU A 71 20.83 -44.56 11.16
CA LEU A 71 20.60 -44.65 12.61
C LEU A 71 21.36 -43.56 13.38
N ILE A 72 22.63 -43.33 13.04
CA ILE A 72 23.44 -42.27 13.66
C ILE A 72 22.80 -40.90 13.41
N ASN A 73 22.43 -40.60 12.16
CA ASN A 73 21.81 -39.33 11.79
C ASN A 73 20.43 -39.14 12.45
N LEU A 74 19.62 -40.19 12.55
CA LEU A 74 18.33 -40.15 13.26
C LEU A 74 18.53 -39.87 14.74
N GLN A 75 19.43 -40.58 15.40
CA GLN A 75 19.70 -40.39 16.83
C GLN A 75 20.26 -39.00 17.12
N GLU A 76 21.15 -38.48 16.27
CA GLU A 76 21.65 -37.11 16.39
C GLU A 76 20.53 -36.08 16.26
N ARG A 77 19.63 -36.25 15.29
CA ARG A 77 18.47 -35.35 15.09
C ARG A 77 17.46 -35.43 16.22
N ILE A 78 17.17 -36.63 16.73
CA ILE A 78 16.33 -36.85 17.91
C ILE A 78 16.95 -36.15 19.14
N PHE A 79 18.25 -36.30 19.35
CA PHE A 79 18.97 -35.67 20.46
C PHE A 79 19.00 -34.14 20.36
N LYS A 80 19.14 -33.59 19.14
CA LYS A 80 19.11 -32.14 18.88
C LYS A 80 17.70 -31.57 18.79
N SER A 81 16.67 -32.41 18.71
CA SER A 81 15.28 -31.97 18.64
C SER A 81 14.91 -31.22 19.91
N ASP A 82 14.26 -30.07 19.75
CA ASP A 82 13.70 -29.31 20.86
C ASP A 82 12.39 -29.91 21.40
N GLY A 83 11.87 -30.95 20.75
CA GLY A 83 10.64 -31.64 21.12
C GLY A 83 9.37 -30.84 20.86
N LEU A 84 9.44 -29.71 20.14
CA LEU A 84 8.27 -28.88 19.85
C LEU A 84 7.33 -29.54 18.83
N ASP A 85 7.88 -30.31 17.88
CA ASP A 85 7.11 -31.08 16.91
C ASP A 85 7.06 -32.57 17.29
N GLN A 86 6.05 -32.91 18.10
CA GLN A 86 5.85 -34.26 18.62
C GLN A 86 5.56 -35.27 17.50
N GLU A 87 4.86 -34.87 16.43
CA GLU A 87 4.55 -35.74 15.30
C GLU A 87 5.83 -36.15 14.56
N TRP A 88 6.70 -35.17 14.29
CA TRP A 88 7.99 -35.41 13.66
C TRP A 88 8.90 -36.28 14.54
N PHE A 89 8.92 -35.99 15.85
CA PHE A 89 9.70 -36.77 16.81
C PHE A 89 9.27 -38.24 16.85
N ASN A 90 7.97 -38.52 16.95
CA ASN A 90 7.43 -39.87 16.95
C ASN A 90 7.75 -40.63 15.66
N SER A 91 7.72 -39.94 14.52
CA SER A 91 8.07 -40.52 13.21
C SER A 91 9.55 -40.90 13.17
N MET A 92 10.44 -40.04 13.67
CA MET A 92 11.87 -40.37 13.80
C MET A 92 12.12 -41.57 14.71
N GLU A 93 11.46 -41.66 15.87
CA GLU A 93 11.58 -42.84 16.74
C GLU A 93 11.11 -44.12 16.06
N LEU A 94 10.01 -44.04 15.31
CA LEU A 94 9.49 -45.18 14.55
C LEU A 94 10.49 -45.63 13.48
N PHE A 95 11.14 -44.69 12.77
CA PHE A 95 12.19 -45.01 11.80
C PHE A 95 13.41 -45.64 12.46
N VAL A 96 13.84 -45.18 13.64
CA VAL A 96 14.93 -45.83 14.38
C VAL A 96 14.59 -47.29 14.67
N ARG A 97 13.40 -47.55 15.22
CA ARG A 97 12.97 -48.93 15.56
C ARG A 97 12.84 -49.81 14.31
N ALA A 98 12.39 -49.26 13.19
CA ALA A 98 12.30 -49.99 11.94
C ALA A 98 13.68 -50.30 11.35
N ILE A 99 14.59 -49.31 11.31
CA ILE A 99 15.94 -49.50 10.75
C ILE A 99 16.79 -50.44 11.61
N ASP A 100 16.60 -50.46 12.93
CA ASP A 100 17.27 -51.36 13.88
C ASP A 100 16.79 -52.82 13.80
N GLY A 101 15.82 -53.13 12.92
CA GLY A 101 15.31 -54.49 12.71
C GLY A 101 14.06 -54.83 13.52
N GLY A 102 13.20 -53.84 13.75
CA GLY A 102 11.87 -54.03 14.33
C GLY A 102 11.02 -55.07 13.58
N ASN A 103 10.00 -55.56 14.26
CA ASN A 103 9.08 -56.58 13.73
C ASN A 103 8.30 -56.11 12.48
N GLU A 104 7.63 -57.04 11.80
CA GLU A 104 6.88 -56.76 10.56
C GLU A 104 5.84 -55.64 10.71
N LEU A 105 5.20 -55.54 11.88
CA LEU A 105 4.24 -54.46 12.17
C LEU A 105 4.93 -53.09 12.18
N ILE A 106 6.07 -52.96 12.88
CA ILE A 106 6.87 -51.74 12.93
C ILE A 106 7.38 -51.37 11.54
N GLN A 107 7.84 -52.35 10.74
CA GLN A 107 8.27 -52.10 9.36
C GLN A 107 7.13 -51.53 8.50
N ARG A 108 5.94 -52.15 8.58
CA ARG A 108 4.77 -51.71 7.83
C ARG A 108 4.33 -50.29 8.23
N ASP A 109 4.28 -50.03 9.54
CA ASP A 109 3.86 -48.74 10.06
C ASP A 109 4.89 -47.66 9.72
N ALA A 110 6.19 -47.98 9.73
CA ALA A 110 7.26 -47.08 9.29
C ALA A 110 7.16 -46.76 7.79
N ILE A 111 6.89 -47.75 6.93
CA ILE A 111 6.71 -47.52 5.48
C ILE A 111 5.50 -46.61 5.22
N ALA A 112 4.38 -46.84 5.92
CA ALA A 112 3.19 -46.00 5.79
C ALA A 112 3.45 -44.56 6.26
N THR A 113 4.19 -44.42 7.37
CA THR A 113 4.58 -43.10 7.92
C THR A 113 5.54 -42.39 6.97
N LEU A 114 6.54 -43.09 6.40
CA LEU A 114 7.49 -42.54 5.45
C LEU A 114 6.79 -41.98 4.20
N ALA A 115 5.81 -42.70 3.65
CA ALA A 115 5.05 -42.23 2.50
C ALA A 115 4.21 -40.98 2.85
N THR A 116 3.59 -40.97 4.04
CA THR A 116 2.78 -39.85 4.50
C THR A 116 3.64 -38.61 4.78
N ASP A 117 4.74 -38.77 5.50
CA ASP A 117 5.64 -37.68 5.85
C ASP A 117 6.40 -37.16 4.64
N SER A 118 6.83 -38.02 3.72
CA SER A 118 7.49 -37.59 2.49
C SER A 118 6.61 -36.63 1.70
N THR A 119 5.33 -36.96 1.52
CA THR A 119 4.37 -36.09 0.82
C THR A 119 4.02 -34.82 1.63
N LYS A 120 3.89 -34.92 2.95
CA LYS A 120 3.63 -33.76 3.83
C LYS A 120 4.74 -32.71 3.76
N TYR A 121 5.99 -33.15 3.70
CA TYR A 121 7.16 -32.28 3.71
C TYR A 121 7.68 -31.93 2.31
N GLU A 122 7.05 -32.45 1.25
CA GLU A 122 7.38 -32.14 -0.14
C GLU A 122 7.07 -30.66 -0.45
N VAL A 123 8.06 -29.81 -0.19
CA VAL A 123 7.97 -28.36 -0.35
C VAL A 123 9.21 -27.86 -1.08
N VAL A 124 9.01 -26.92 -1.99
CA VAL A 124 10.11 -26.24 -2.69
C VAL A 124 10.90 -25.41 -1.68
N GLU A 125 12.20 -25.66 -1.61
CA GLU A 125 13.10 -24.89 -0.75
C GLU A 125 13.06 -23.41 -1.17
N PRO A 126 12.75 -22.49 -0.23
CA PRO A 126 12.68 -21.08 -0.56
C PRO A 126 14.07 -20.56 -0.93
N SER A 127 14.11 -19.78 -1.99
CA SER A 127 15.32 -19.15 -2.47
C SER A 127 15.69 -17.94 -1.62
N LYS A 128 16.94 -17.49 -1.72
CA LYS A 128 17.37 -16.20 -1.14
C LYS A 128 16.56 -15.02 -1.70
N PHE A 129 16.04 -15.14 -2.91
CA PHE A 129 15.24 -14.10 -3.54
C PHE A 129 13.88 -13.93 -2.88
N ASP A 130 13.26 -15.02 -2.42
CA ASP A 130 11.98 -14.98 -1.71
C ASP A 130 12.08 -14.12 -0.45
N TRP A 131 13.19 -14.25 0.30
CA TRP A 131 13.47 -13.40 1.46
C TRP A 131 13.50 -11.91 1.10
N TYR A 132 14.24 -11.53 0.06
CA TYR A 132 14.34 -10.12 -0.36
C TYR A 132 12.99 -9.57 -0.81
N MET A 133 12.21 -10.35 -1.54
CA MET A 133 10.88 -9.95 -1.99
C MET A 133 9.93 -9.70 -0.82
N GLN A 134 9.95 -10.54 0.20
CA GLN A 134 9.09 -10.34 1.36
C GLN A 134 9.49 -9.13 2.21
N TRP A 135 10.78 -8.76 2.25
CA TRP A 135 11.22 -7.49 2.85
C TRP A 135 10.69 -6.25 2.12
N VAL A 136 10.62 -6.30 0.79
CA VAL A 136 10.02 -5.21 0.00
C VAL A 136 8.56 -5.02 0.40
N PHE A 137 7.81 -6.10 0.58
CA PHE A 137 6.44 -6.03 1.05
C PHE A 137 6.35 -5.56 2.50
N ALA A 138 7.17 -6.06 3.42
CA ALA A 138 7.19 -5.62 4.82
C ALA A 138 7.42 -4.11 4.98
N ILE A 139 8.25 -3.51 4.11
CA ILE A 139 8.46 -2.05 4.06
C ILE A 139 7.20 -1.28 3.69
N CYS A 140 6.17 -1.90 3.11
CA CYS A 140 4.88 -1.23 2.86
C CYS A 140 4.15 -0.80 4.16
N ILE A 141 4.43 -1.41 5.31
CA ILE A 141 3.80 -1.04 6.60
C ILE A 141 4.06 0.42 6.98
N PRO A 142 5.31 0.92 7.07
CA PRO A 142 5.55 2.33 7.37
C PRO A 142 4.95 3.27 6.32
N PHE A 143 4.87 2.86 5.05
CA PHE A 143 4.15 3.65 4.03
C PHE A 143 2.64 3.72 4.30
N ALA A 144 2.01 2.62 4.71
CA ALA A 144 0.60 2.62 5.11
C ALA A 144 0.34 3.59 6.27
N LEU A 145 1.19 3.55 7.30
CA LEU A 145 1.12 4.48 8.43
C LEU A 145 1.31 5.93 8.00
N TYR A 146 2.24 6.19 7.07
CA TYR A 146 2.45 7.53 6.50
C TYR A 146 1.21 8.04 5.75
N TYR A 147 0.60 7.23 4.89
CA TYR A 147 -0.60 7.64 4.15
C TYR A 147 -1.78 7.88 5.09
N PHE A 148 -1.94 7.04 6.12
CA PHE A 148 -2.97 7.23 7.13
C PHE A 148 -2.76 8.52 7.94
N TYR A 149 -1.52 8.79 8.36
CA TYR A 149 -1.16 10.06 9.02
C TYR A 149 -1.43 11.27 8.13
N MET A 150 -1.04 11.21 6.85
CA MET A 150 -1.29 12.28 5.88
C MET A 150 -2.79 12.52 5.67
N TYR A 151 -3.60 11.47 5.63
CA TYR A 151 -5.05 11.59 5.58
C TYR A 151 -5.60 12.34 6.80
N LEU A 152 -5.21 11.95 8.02
CA LEU A 152 -5.65 12.64 9.25
C LEU A 152 -5.22 14.11 9.26
N LYS A 153 -3.96 14.39 8.89
CA LYS A 153 -3.44 15.75 8.80
C LYS A 153 -4.23 16.60 7.81
N MET A 154 -4.53 16.08 6.62
CA MET A 154 -5.27 16.83 5.60
C MET A 154 -6.75 17.01 5.96
N LYS A 155 -7.37 15.99 6.59
CA LYS A 155 -8.73 16.11 7.13
C LYS A 155 -8.83 17.22 8.16
N SER A 156 -7.86 17.32 9.08
CA SER A 156 -7.79 18.41 10.07
C SER A 156 -7.57 19.77 9.41
N ARG A 157 -6.76 19.87 8.36
CA ARG A 157 -6.57 21.13 7.63
C ARG A 157 -7.82 21.56 6.88
N ALA A 158 -8.58 20.63 6.30
CA ALA A 158 -9.80 20.96 5.56
C ALA A 158 -10.83 21.70 6.42
N SER A 159 -11.01 21.26 7.67
CA SER A 159 -11.95 21.89 8.61
C SER A 159 -11.55 23.30 9.08
N LEU A 160 -10.31 23.73 8.83
CA LEU A 160 -9.83 25.06 9.22
C LEU A 160 -10.10 26.12 8.15
N TYR A 161 -10.41 25.71 6.92
CA TYR A 161 -10.77 26.63 5.86
C TYR A 161 -12.25 27.02 6.00
N SER A 162 -12.48 28.26 6.43
CA SER A 162 -13.81 28.86 6.47
C SER A 162 -13.79 30.29 5.94
N TYR A 163 -14.85 30.69 5.26
CA TYR A 163 -15.08 32.05 4.81
C TYR A 163 -16.41 32.54 5.36
N GLU A 164 -16.36 33.54 6.23
CA GLU A 164 -17.51 34.10 6.93
C GLU A 164 -18.20 35.20 6.10
N ASN A 165 -19.45 35.55 6.46
CA ASN A 165 -20.24 36.54 5.73
C ASN A 165 -19.68 37.97 5.83
N ASP A 166 -18.88 38.25 6.85
CA ASP A 166 -18.16 39.50 7.07
C ASP A 166 -16.93 39.65 6.14
N GLY A 167 -16.59 38.59 5.39
CA GLY A 167 -15.40 38.52 4.53
C GLY A 167 -14.15 38.05 5.25
N THR A 168 -14.26 37.58 6.50
CA THR A 168 -13.14 36.99 7.24
C THR A 168 -12.80 35.61 6.69
N LEU A 169 -11.53 35.41 6.32
CA LEU A 169 -10.98 34.15 5.82
C LEU A 169 -10.16 33.48 6.92
N SER A 170 -10.58 32.30 7.36
CA SER A 170 -9.76 31.43 8.22
C SER A 170 -9.10 30.35 7.38
N THR A 171 -7.80 30.14 7.56
CA THR A 171 -7.06 29.02 6.97
C THR A 171 -6.08 28.43 8.00
N PRO A 172 -5.41 27.30 7.71
CA PRO A 172 -4.42 26.71 8.62
C PRO A 172 -3.23 27.62 8.98
N GLU A 173 -2.96 28.67 8.20
CA GLU A 173 -1.84 29.60 8.44
C GLU A 173 -2.24 30.80 9.31
N GLY A 174 -3.54 31.05 9.50
CA GLY A 174 -4.04 32.19 10.25
C GLY A 174 -5.49 32.54 9.89
N THR A 175 -5.99 33.61 10.53
CA THR A 175 -7.27 34.22 10.20
C THR A 175 -7.01 35.65 9.75
N TRP A 176 -7.60 36.03 8.61
CA TRP A 176 -7.47 37.37 8.04
C TRP A 176 -8.82 38.01 7.86
N SER A 177 -8.92 39.27 8.26
CA SER A 177 -10.11 40.06 8.04
C SER A 177 -10.25 40.45 6.56
N SER A 178 -11.45 40.84 6.17
CA SER A 178 -11.77 41.29 4.82
C SER A 178 -10.84 42.41 4.32
N GLU A 179 -10.41 43.31 5.22
CA GLU A 179 -9.58 44.48 4.91
C GLU A 179 -8.10 44.12 4.67
N GLU A 180 -7.64 43.02 5.25
CA GLU A 180 -6.25 42.56 5.11
C GLU A 180 -6.02 41.82 3.79
N ILE A 181 -7.07 41.37 3.11
CA ILE A 181 -6.96 40.74 1.80
C ILE A 181 -6.91 41.84 0.74
N ILE A 182 -5.79 41.94 0.03
CA ILE A 182 -5.51 43.02 -0.92
C ILE A 182 -5.91 42.62 -2.35
N ASP A 183 -5.71 41.35 -2.72
CA ASP A 183 -5.97 40.85 -4.08
C ASP A 183 -6.11 39.31 -4.08
N ILE A 184 -6.51 38.76 -5.23
CA ILE A 184 -6.51 37.32 -5.50
C ILE A 184 -5.87 37.00 -6.86
N ASP A 185 -4.81 36.21 -6.84
CA ASP A 185 -4.14 35.71 -8.04
C ASP A 185 -4.92 34.52 -8.61
N MET A 186 -5.64 34.80 -9.69
CA MET A 186 -6.45 33.85 -10.46
C MET A 186 -5.71 33.27 -11.68
N SER A 187 -4.41 33.54 -11.86
CA SER A 187 -3.65 33.14 -13.05
C SER A 187 -3.65 31.64 -13.33
N ARG A 188 -3.69 30.84 -12.27
CA ARG A 188 -3.75 29.37 -12.34
C ARG A 188 -5.17 28.83 -12.36
N TRP A 189 -6.18 29.62 -12.02
CA TRP A 189 -7.56 29.18 -11.94
C TRP A 189 -8.17 28.95 -13.33
N ILE A 190 -8.57 27.70 -13.62
CA ILE A 190 -9.11 27.26 -14.92
C ILE A 190 -8.16 27.64 -16.07
N ALA A 191 -6.85 27.51 -15.84
CA ALA A 191 -5.85 27.74 -16.87
C ALA A 191 -5.91 26.64 -17.96
N LYS A 192 -5.85 27.05 -19.24
CA LYS A 192 -5.84 26.12 -20.40
C LYS A 192 -4.59 25.23 -20.44
N THR A 193 -3.50 25.67 -19.81
CA THR A 193 -2.20 24.99 -19.82
C THR A 193 -1.79 24.58 -18.40
N GLY A 194 -1.60 23.28 -18.17
CA GLY A 194 -1.12 22.75 -16.89
C GLY A 194 -1.69 21.38 -16.55
N ASN A 195 -1.22 20.78 -15.46
CA ASN A 195 -1.83 19.59 -14.88
C ASN A 195 -3.11 19.99 -14.13
N ALA A 196 -4.15 19.15 -14.15
CA ALA A 196 -5.39 19.35 -13.41
C ALA A 196 -5.14 19.78 -11.94
N ARG A 197 -4.15 19.22 -11.25
CA ARG A 197 -3.84 19.63 -9.87
C ARG A 197 -3.40 21.11 -9.75
N SER A 198 -2.73 21.65 -10.76
CA SER A 198 -2.21 23.02 -10.77
C SER A 198 -3.17 24.06 -11.35
N THR A 199 -4.21 23.62 -12.07
CA THR A 199 -5.16 24.51 -12.76
C THR A 199 -6.42 24.80 -11.95
N TRP A 200 -6.61 24.12 -10.82
CA TRP A 200 -7.74 24.33 -9.89
C TRP A 200 -7.25 24.95 -8.57
N THR A 201 -6.33 25.92 -8.68
CA THR A 201 -5.74 26.62 -7.54
C THR A 201 -5.76 28.12 -7.76
N ALA A 202 -6.02 28.89 -6.71
CA ALA A 202 -5.89 30.34 -6.67
C ALA A 202 -5.03 30.75 -5.46
N LYS A 203 -4.52 31.98 -5.43
CA LYS A 203 -3.80 32.49 -4.25
C LYS A 203 -4.42 33.79 -3.74
N ALA A 204 -4.84 33.81 -2.49
CA ALA A 204 -5.24 35.04 -1.82
C ALA A 204 -3.99 35.82 -1.41
N VAL A 205 -3.92 37.10 -1.76
CA VAL A 205 -2.80 38.00 -1.46
C VAL A 205 -3.19 38.86 -0.26
N VAL A 206 -2.58 38.58 0.89
CA VAL A 206 -2.80 39.34 2.14
C VAL A 206 -1.77 40.45 2.29
N SER A 207 -0.54 40.18 1.88
CA SER A 207 0.53 41.17 1.83
C SER A 207 1.37 40.89 0.58
N PRO A 208 2.25 41.82 0.17
CA PRO A 208 3.15 41.60 -0.96
C PRO A 208 3.98 40.30 -0.82
N ASP A 209 4.29 39.91 0.43
CA ASP A 209 5.12 38.75 0.75
C ASP A 209 4.30 37.50 1.14
N THR A 210 3.03 37.65 1.55
CA THR A 210 2.18 36.56 2.02
C THR A 210 1.08 36.23 1.02
N LYS A 211 1.23 35.07 0.35
CA LYS A 211 0.25 34.50 -0.58
C LYS A 211 -0.25 33.17 -0.06
N ILE A 212 -1.55 33.08 0.22
CA ILE A 212 -2.18 31.87 0.76
C ILE A 212 -2.72 31.04 -0.40
N LEU A 213 -2.36 29.76 -0.45
CA LEU A 213 -2.83 28.84 -1.49
C LEU A 213 -4.25 28.32 -1.18
N LEU A 214 -5.16 28.51 -2.13
CA LEU A 214 -6.51 27.95 -2.14
C LEU A 214 -6.58 26.86 -3.22
N ASP A 215 -6.74 25.61 -2.81
CA ASP A 215 -6.68 24.43 -3.69
C ASP A 215 -8.02 23.68 -3.71
N ASP A 216 -8.77 23.82 -4.81
CA ASP A 216 -10.07 23.16 -5.02
C ASP A 216 -9.93 21.70 -5.47
N TYR A 217 -8.74 21.30 -5.92
CA TYR A 217 -8.46 19.89 -6.22
C TYR A 217 -8.36 19.06 -4.93
N MET A 218 -7.81 19.65 -3.85
CA MET A 218 -7.65 18.99 -2.55
C MET A 218 -8.84 19.19 -1.61
N PHE A 219 -9.51 20.33 -1.66
CA PHE A 219 -10.61 20.69 -0.76
C PHE A 219 -11.90 20.99 -1.54
N THR A 220 -12.99 20.31 -1.20
CA THR A 220 -14.33 20.56 -1.75
C THR A 220 -14.82 21.95 -1.33
N ASP A 221 -15.60 22.59 -2.20
CA ASP A 221 -16.23 23.90 -1.97
C ASP A 221 -15.26 25.08 -1.86
N MET A 222 -13.98 24.85 -2.16
CA MET A 222 -12.98 25.92 -2.21
C MET A 222 -13.29 26.93 -3.32
N HIS A 223 -13.85 26.48 -4.45
CA HIS A 223 -14.34 27.34 -5.52
C HIS A 223 -15.37 28.39 -5.05
N LEU A 224 -16.13 28.14 -3.98
CA LEU A 224 -17.05 29.14 -3.42
C LEU A 224 -16.30 30.26 -2.70
N ILE A 225 -15.23 29.92 -1.96
CA ILE A 225 -14.35 30.91 -1.32
C ILE A 225 -13.61 31.72 -2.37
N ILE A 226 -13.00 31.02 -3.34
CA ILE A 226 -12.28 31.64 -4.46
C ILE A 226 -13.22 32.55 -5.25
N GLY A 227 -14.44 32.09 -5.54
CA GLY A 227 -15.44 32.85 -6.29
C GLY A 227 -15.92 34.10 -5.56
N ALA A 228 -16.17 34.00 -4.24
CA ALA A 228 -16.53 35.15 -3.42
C ALA A 228 -15.42 36.22 -3.40
N LEU A 229 -14.15 35.79 -3.27
CA LEU A 229 -13.00 36.70 -3.32
C LEU A 229 -12.78 37.29 -4.72
N ALA A 230 -12.83 36.47 -5.76
CA ALA A 230 -12.64 36.93 -7.15
C ALA A 230 -13.73 37.90 -7.58
N HIS A 231 -15.00 37.63 -7.25
CA HIS A 231 -16.09 38.54 -7.56
C HIS A 231 -15.99 39.88 -6.82
N ARG A 232 -15.39 39.90 -5.61
CA ARG A 232 -15.16 41.13 -4.85
C ARG A 232 -14.14 42.05 -5.54
N PHE A 233 -13.03 41.51 -6.05
CA PHE A 233 -11.96 42.29 -6.68
C PHE A 233 -12.18 42.53 -8.18
N TYR A 234 -12.77 41.56 -8.86
CA TYR A 234 -12.95 41.51 -10.31
C TYR A 234 -14.40 41.10 -10.65
N PRO A 235 -15.41 41.92 -10.28
CA PRO A 235 -16.82 41.58 -10.43
C PRO A 235 -17.25 41.36 -11.88
N GLU A 236 -16.61 42.07 -12.81
CA GLU A 236 -16.89 41.99 -14.25
C GLU A 236 -16.30 40.74 -14.91
N ASP A 237 -15.20 40.20 -14.38
CA ASP A 237 -14.50 39.04 -14.95
C ASP A 237 -14.97 37.72 -14.35
N TRP A 238 -15.40 37.73 -13.08
CA TRP A 238 -15.67 36.53 -12.29
C TRP A 238 -17.01 36.59 -11.55
N THR A 239 -17.75 35.50 -11.64
CA THR A 239 -18.98 35.26 -10.86
C THR A 239 -18.65 34.79 -9.43
N PRO A 240 -19.59 34.90 -8.46
CA PRO A 240 -19.43 34.36 -7.12
C PRO A 240 -19.17 32.84 -7.04
N LEU A 241 -19.42 32.11 -8.12
CA LEU A 241 -19.14 30.68 -8.26
C LEU A 241 -17.78 30.38 -8.94
N ALA A 242 -16.90 31.38 -9.02
CA ALA A 242 -15.59 31.32 -9.66
C ALA A 242 -15.62 30.93 -11.15
N LYS A 243 -16.73 31.19 -11.85
CA LYS A 243 -16.83 31.05 -13.30
C LYS A 243 -16.56 32.39 -13.98
N ARG A 244 -15.91 32.35 -15.14
CA ARG A 244 -15.73 33.54 -15.98
C ARG A 244 -17.09 34.09 -16.41
N VAL A 245 -17.30 35.39 -16.28
CA VAL A 245 -18.47 36.07 -16.85
C VAL A 245 -18.31 36.00 -18.37
N LYS A 246 -19.32 35.48 -19.08
CA LYS A 246 -19.32 35.54 -20.54
C LYS A 246 -19.52 37.00 -20.94
N VAL A 247 -18.44 37.67 -21.32
CA VAL A 247 -18.55 38.89 -22.11
C VAL A 247 -18.93 38.45 -23.52
N GLU A 248 -20.09 38.89 -24.02
CA GLU A 248 -20.40 38.86 -25.45
C GLU A 248 -19.33 39.68 -26.17
N SER A 249 -18.23 39.04 -26.54
CA SER A 249 -17.18 39.62 -27.37
C SER A 249 -17.52 39.24 -28.80
N VAL A 250 -17.53 40.27 -29.65
CA VAL A 250 -17.94 40.34 -31.06
C VAL A 250 -17.01 39.53 -31.99
N ASP A 251 -16.40 38.46 -31.50
CA ASP A 251 -15.32 37.74 -32.19
C ASP A 251 -15.80 36.47 -32.93
N GLU A 252 -17.10 36.16 -32.89
CA GLU A 252 -17.69 35.07 -33.68
C GLU A 252 -17.86 35.44 -35.18
N GLY A 253 -17.62 36.71 -35.56
CA GLY A 253 -17.83 37.19 -36.93
C GLY A 253 -16.63 37.10 -37.88
N VAL A 254 -15.43 36.74 -37.40
CA VAL A 254 -14.22 36.71 -38.23
C VAL A 254 -13.89 35.30 -38.74
N ASP A 255 -14.27 34.25 -38.01
CA ASP A 255 -14.02 32.87 -38.41
C ASP A 255 -14.97 32.36 -39.51
N GLU A 256 -16.20 32.90 -39.62
CA GLU A 256 -17.12 32.55 -40.72
C GLU A 256 -16.71 33.16 -42.07
N ILE A 257 -16.06 34.33 -42.09
CA ILE A 257 -15.65 35.00 -43.33
C ILE A 257 -14.42 34.30 -43.94
N LEU A 258 -13.53 33.74 -43.11
CA LEU A 258 -12.36 33.00 -43.58
C LEU A 258 -12.73 31.61 -44.13
N GLN A 259 -13.78 30.97 -43.61
CA GLN A 259 -14.25 29.69 -44.15
C GLN A 259 -14.99 29.83 -45.49
N GLN A 260 -15.66 30.96 -45.76
CA GLN A 260 -16.33 31.18 -47.04
C GLN A 260 -15.38 31.59 -48.17
N GLN A 261 -14.18 32.11 -47.87
CA GLN A 261 -13.19 32.48 -48.89
C GLN A 261 -12.28 31.31 -49.34
N GLU A 262 -12.27 30.18 -48.63
CA GLU A 262 -11.53 28.97 -49.04
C GLU A 262 -12.38 28.02 -49.90
N GLU A 263 -13.68 28.27 -50.06
CA GLU A 263 -14.61 27.44 -50.85
C GLU A 263 -15.04 28.05 -52.22
N GLU A 264 -14.49 29.20 -52.64
CA GLU A 264 -14.65 29.77 -54.00
C GLU A 264 -13.43 29.59 -54.92
#